data_AF-A0A368GVE2-F1
#
_entry.id   AF-A0A368GVE2-F1
#
_cell.length_a   1.000
_cell.length_b   1.000
_cell.length_c   1.000
_cell.angle_alpha   90.00
_cell.angle_beta   90.00
_cell.angle_gamma   90.00
#
_symmetry.space_group_name_H-M   'P 1'
#
loop_
_entity.id
_entity.type
_entity.pdbx_description
1 polymer ?
#
loop_
_entity_poly.entity_id
_entity_poly.type
_entity_poly.pdbx_seq_one_letter_code
_entity_poly.pdbx_strand_id
1 'polypeptide(L)'
;MGSDLIPYGYKIFYIVVPTVGILGNALIIYATLFSRNLRSSCNILIALISLGDILHEISFYIMIISHEIMEDHKFSPWKCLYWQTASIIGVCFASFLLLGVAFDRLLSIHPS
;
A
#
# COMPACT_ATOMS: atom_id res chain seq x y z
N MET A 1 -35.62 11.04 2.76
CA MET A 1 -35.20 9.82 2.04
C MET A 1 -33.97 10.17 1.22
N GLY A 2 -32.80 10.24 1.85
CA GLY A 2 -31.53 10.42 1.17
C GLY A 2 -30.73 9.15 1.41
N SER A 3 -30.67 8.30 0.40
CA SER A 3 -29.94 7.03 0.38
C SER A 3 -28.50 7.21 0.85
N ASP A 4 -28.09 6.43 1.85
CA ASP A 4 -26.68 6.22 2.18
C ASP A 4 -25.95 5.74 0.91
N LEU A 5 -25.28 6.68 0.22
CA LEU A 5 -24.64 6.47 -1.08
C LEU A 5 -23.47 5.45 -1.00
N ILE A 6 -22.99 5.17 0.22
CA ILE A 6 -21.96 4.19 0.50
C ILE A 6 -22.49 3.27 1.61
N PRO A 7 -22.65 1.96 1.36
CA PRO A 7 -23.06 1.00 2.38
C PRO A 7 -22.12 1.04 3.58
N TYR A 8 -22.66 1.00 4.79
CA TYR A 8 -21.85 1.04 6.02
C TYR A 8 -20.76 -0.04 6.06
N GLY A 9 -21.02 -1.21 5.46
CA GLY A 9 -20.03 -2.28 5.29
C GLY A 9 -18.83 -1.88 4.44
N TYR A 10 -19.01 -1.01 3.44
CA TYR A 10 -17.92 -0.51 2.61
C TYR A 10 -16.99 0.41 3.40
N LYS A 11 -17.53 1.28 4.25
CA LYS A 11 -16.73 2.09 5.18
C LYS A 11 -15.88 1.22 6.11
N ILE A 12 -16.48 0.20 6.72
CA ILE A 12 -15.76 -0.71 7.63
C ILE A 12 -14.65 -1.44 6.87
N PHE A 13 -14.94 -1.97 5.68
CA PHE A 13 -13.96 -2.67 4.85
C PHE A 13 -12.76 -1.77 4.52
N TYR A 14 -13.01 -0.54 4.09
CA TYR A 14 -11.98 0.44 3.76
C TYR A 14 -11.23 1.01 4.96
N ILE A 15 -11.63 0.71 6.19
CA ILE A 15 -10.85 1.04 7.41
C ILE A 15 -10.06 -0.19 7.87
N VAL A 16 -10.67 -1.37 7.89
CA VAL A 16 -10.07 -2.60 8.40
C VAL A 16 -8.97 -3.12 7.47
N VAL A 17 -9.17 -3.09 6.16
CA VAL A 17 -8.18 -3.58 5.19
C VAL A 17 -6.88 -2.76 5.26
N PRO A 18 -6.90 -1.42 5.13
CA PRO A 18 -5.68 -0.63 5.25
C PRO A 18 -5.01 -0.73 6.61
N THR A 19 -5.77 -0.86 7.71
CA THR A 19 -5.15 -1.00 9.03
C THR A 19 -4.38 -2.32 9.16
N VAL A 20 -4.96 -3.43 8.72
CA VAL A 20 -4.27 -4.72 8.67
C VAL A 20 -3.10 -4.67 7.69
N GLY A 21 -3.27 -4.04 6.53
CA GLY A 21 -2.23 -3.86 5.51
C GLY A 21 -1.03 -3.06 6.02
N ILE A 22 -1.27 -1.93 6.69
CA ILE A 22 -0.21 -1.10 7.28
C ILE A 22 0.53 -1.87 8.38
N LEU A 23 -0.19 -2.56 9.28
CA LEU A 23 0.43 -3.34 10.34
C LEU A 23 1.28 -4.49 9.78
N GLY A 24 0.75 -5.24 8.82
CA GLY A 24 1.46 -6.34 8.18
C GLY A 24 2.73 -5.86 7.46
N ASN A 25 2.63 -4.80 6.67
CA ASN A 25 3.77 -4.24 5.95
C ASN A 25 4.81 -3.59 6.87
N ALA A 26 4.37 -2.95 7.96
CA ALA A 26 5.28 -2.41 8.97
C ALA A 26 6.08 -3.52 9.66
N LEU A 27 5.45 -4.67 9.95
CA LEU A 27 6.13 -5.84 10.51
C LEU A 27 7.18 -6.42 9.56
N ILE A 28 6.92 -6.45 8.25
CA ILE A 28 7.87 -6.91 7.23
C ILE A 28 9.10 -5.99 7.20
N ILE A 29 8.89 -4.67 7.18
CA ILE A 29 9.98 -3.70 7.23
C ILE A 29 10.78 -3.86 8.53
N TYR A 30 10.08 -3.95 9.67
CA TYR A 30 10.70 -4.10 10.98
C TYR A 30 11.56 -5.38 11.06
N ALA A 31 11.01 -6.52 10.64
CA ALA A 31 11.72 -7.79 10.62
C ALA A 31 12.96 -7.75 9.72
N THR A 32 12.86 -7.08 8.57
CA THR A 32 13.97 -6.93 7.61
C THR A 32 15.09 -6.04 8.15
N LEU A 33 14.75 -4.98 8.89
CA LEU A 33 15.73 -4.10 9.52
C LEU A 33 16.41 -4.74 10.74
N PHE A 34 15.65 -5.52 11.52
CA PHE A 34 16.14 -6.11 12.76
C PHE A 34 17.01 -7.35 12.52
N SER A 35 16.63 -8.23 11.58
CA SER A 35 17.38 -9.45 11.31
C SER A 35 18.49 -9.23 10.29
N ARG A 36 19.74 -9.11 10.76
CA ARG A 36 20.94 -9.06 9.89
C ARG A 36 21.07 -10.28 8.96
N ASN A 37 20.62 -11.46 9.41
CA ASN A 37 20.61 -12.68 8.59
C ASN A 37 19.55 -12.66 7.47
N LEU A 38 18.55 -11.78 7.53
CA LEU A 38 17.56 -11.59 6.48
C LEU A 38 17.92 -10.42 5.57
N ARG A 39 19.10 -9.82 5.64
CA ARG A 39 19.46 -8.62 4.85
C ARG A 39 20.05 -8.95 3.48
N SER A 40 19.51 -9.97 2.81
CA SER A 40 19.82 -10.30 1.42
C SER A 40 19.17 -9.29 0.46
N SER A 41 19.72 -9.10 -0.74
CA SER A 41 19.19 -8.20 -1.78
C SER A 41 17.69 -8.41 -2.03
N CYS A 42 17.24 -9.68 -2.10
CA CYS A 42 15.82 -10.04 -2.22
C CYS A 42 14.95 -9.48 -1.08
N ASN A 43 15.41 -9.55 0.16
CA ASN A 43 14.62 -9.11 1.31
C ASN A 43 14.59 -7.58 1.44
N ILE A 44 15.65 -6.88 0.98
CA ILE A 44 15.64 -5.41 0.88
C ILE A 44 14.59 -4.96 -0.15
N LEU A 45 14.48 -5.65 -1.29
CA LEU A 45 13.44 -5.39 -2.29
C LEU A 45 12.05 -5.59 -1.70
N ILE A 46 11.84 -6.67 -0.93
CA ILE A 46 10.57 -6.94 -0.23
C ILE A 46 10.24 -5.81 0.76
N ALA A 47 11.22 -5.30 1.52
CA ALA A 47 10.98 -4.17 2.42
C ALA A 47 10.61 -2.87 1.66
N LEU A 48 11.19 -2.63 0.47
CA LEU A 48 10.82 -1.49 -0.38
C LEU A 48 9.41 -1.63 -0.96
N ILE A 49 9.00 -2.85 -1.33
CA ILE A 49 7.63 -3.17 -1.75
C ILE A 49 6.65 -2.84 -0.62
N SER A 50 6.92 -3.35 0.59
CA SER A 50 6.08 -3.07 1.77
C SER A 50 6.00 -1.59 2.12
N LEU A 51 7.03 -0.80 1.83
CA LEU A 51 6.99 0.66 1.99
C LEU A 51 6.06 1.32 0.96
N GLY A 52 6.07 0.85 -0.29
CA GLY A 52 5.13 1.26 -1.32
C GLY A 52 3.68 0.91 -0.97
N ASP A 53 3.45 -0.27 -0.40
CA ASP A 53 2.13 -0.70 0.06
C ASP A 53 1.61 0.19 1.18
N ILE A 54 2.43 0.56 2.17
CA ILE A 54 2.02 1.50 3.24
C ILE A 54 1.63 2.86 2.65
N LEU A 55 2.40 3.39 1.70
CA LEU A 55 2.08 4.65 1.03
C LEU A 55 0.78 4.57 0.22
N HIS A 56 0.47 3.40 -0.35
CA HIS A 56 -0.79 3.17 -1.04
C HIS A 56 -1.97 3.10 -0.05
N GLU A 57 -1.85 2.34 1.04
CA GLU A 57 -2.90 2.21 2.07
C GLU A 57 -3.21 3.54 2.77
N ILE A 58 -2.21 4.41 2.97
CA ILE A 58 -2.40 5.76 3.52
C ILE A 58 -3.34 6.61 2.63
N SER A 59 -3.28 6.46 1.31
CA SER A 59 -4.16 7.21 0.40
C SER A 59 -5.63 6.79 0.50
N PHE A 60 -5.92 5.51 0.78
CA PHE A 60 -7.28 5.10 1.11
C PHE A 60 -7.77 5.74 2.40
N TYR A 61 -6.90 5.88 3.41
CA TYR A 61 -7.24 6.54 4.67
C TYR A 61 -7.57 8.03 4.47
N ILE A 62 -6.76 8.73 3.68
CA ILE A 62 -6.96 10.14 3.34
C ILE A 62 -8.28 10.33 2.57
N MET A 63 -8.61 9.41 1.66
CA MET A 63 -9.86 9.42 0.91
C MET A 63 -11.09 9.30 1.82
N ILE A 64 -11.07 8.39 2.80
CA ILE A 64 -12.18 8.17 3.74
C ILE A 64 -12.36 9.37 4.68
N ILE A 65 -11.26 9.85 5.27
CA ILE A 65 -11.28 11.03 6.16
C ILE A 65 -11.84 12.24 5.42
N SER A 66 -11.40 12.43 4.17
CA SER A 66 -11.87 13.52 3.33
C SER A 66 -13.37 13.44 3.02
N HIS A 67 -13.89 12.22 2.85
CA HIS A 67 -15.31 11.99 2.63
C HIS A 67 -16.15 12.21 3.90
N GLU A 68 -15.62 11.92 5.09
CA GLU A 68 -16.31 12.13 6.38
C GLU A 68 -16.33 13.60 6.81
N ILE A 69 -15.27 14.35 6.54
CA ILE A 69 -15.07 15.72 7.06
C ILE A 69 -15.63 16.81 6.14
N MET A 70 -15.77 16.56 4.83
CA MET A 70 -16.24 17.59 3.89
C MET A 70 -17.77 17.58 3.76
N GLU A 71 -18.43 18.51 4.48
CA GLU A 71 -19.89 18.70 4.48
C GLU A 71 -20.50 18.92 3.08
N ASP A 72 -19.71 19.42 2.11
CA ASP A 72 -20.17 19.70 0.74
C ASP A 72 -19.98 18.56 -0.28
N HIS A 73 -19.41 17.40 0.10
CA HIS A 73 -19.05 16.30 -0.84
C HIS A 73 -18.19 16.74 -2.05
N LYS A 74 -17.62 17.96 -2.03
CA LYS A 74 -16.83 18.52 -3.12
C LYS A 74 -15.35 18.38 -2.79
N PHE A 75 -14.80 17.22 -3.13
CA PHE A 75 -13.36 17.06 -3.09
C PHE A 75 -12.73 17.78 -4.29
N SER A 76 -11.72 18.62 -4.04
CA SER A 76 -11.01 19.31 -5.13
C SER A 76 -10.34 18.25 -6.02
N PRO A 77 -10.67 18.18 -7.33
CA PRO A 77 -10.21 17.11 -8.21
C PRO A 77 -8.67 17.04 -8.28
N TRP A 78 -8.00 18.19 -8.15
CA TRP A 78 -6.54 18.27 -8.13
C TRP A 78 -5.90 17.61 -6.92
N LYS A 79 -6.53 17.68 -5.74
CA LYS A 79 -6.03 17.02 -4.53
C LYS A 79 -6.23 15.50 -4.61
N CYS A 80 -7.35 15.05 -5.16
CA CYS A 80 -7.61 13.62 -5.38
C CYS A 80 -6.56 13.06 -6.33
N LEU A 81 -6.39 13.73 -7.48
CA LEU A 81 -5.45 13.32 -8.51
C LEU A 81 -4.02 13.26 -7.95
N TYR A 82 -3.60 14.24 -7.15
CA TYR A 82 -2.27 14.26 -6.56
C TYR A 82 -2.03 13.07 -5.62
N TRP A 83 -2.93 12.82 -4.68
CA TRP A 83 -2.81 11.70 -3.74
C TRP A 83 -2.91 10.34 -4.43
N GLN A 84 -3.83 10.20 -5.38
CA GLN A 84 -3.99 8.98 -6.17
C GLN A 84 -2.76 8.71 -7.04
N THR A 85 -2.19 9.74 -7.67
CA THR A 85 -1.02 9.61 -8.54
C THR A 85 0.22 9.21 -7.75
N ALA A 86 0.43 9.81 -6.57
CA ALA A 86 1.55 9.44 -5.70
C ALA A 86 1.51 7.95 -5.33
N SER A 87 0.33 7.42 -4.98
CA SER A 87 0.18 6.00 -4.67
C SER A 87 0.29 5.09 -5.88
N ILE A 88 -0.24 5.48 -7.04
CA ILE A 88 -0.10 4.71 -8.29
C ILE A 88 1.37 4.55 -8.67
N ILE A 89 2.16 5.63 -8.55
CA ILE A 89 3.60 5.57 -8.82
C ILE A 89 4.28 4.58 -7.84
N GLY A 90 3.92 4.62 -6.56
CA GLY A 90 4.43 3.68 -5.55
C GLY A 90 4.12 2.22 -5.86
N VAL A 91 2.88 1.91 -6.27
CA VAL A 91 2.46 0.55 -6.63
C VAL A 91 3.11 0.07 -7.93
N CYS A 92 3.21 0.93 -8.95
CA CYS A 92 3.92 0.61 -10.18
C CYS A 92 5.39 0.28 -9.89
N PHE A 93 6.05 1.08 -9.05
CA PHE A 93 7.42 0.83 -8.63
C PHE A 93 7.55 -0.50 -7.86
N ALA A 94 6.67 -0.75 -6.89
CA ALA A 94 6.62 -2.02 -6.16
C ALA A 94 6.41 -3.23 -7.09
N SER A 95 5.60 -3.09 -8.14
CA SER A 95 5.36 -4.16 -9.12
C SER A 95 6.63 -4.52 -9.90
N PHE A 96 7.43 -3.53 -10.31
CA PHE A 96 8.74 -3.78 -10.93
C PHE A 96 9.72 -4.44 -9.97
N LEU A 97 9.71 -4.06 -8.70
CA LEU A 97 10.55 -4.69 -7.68
C LEU A 97 10.13 -6.15 -7.42
N LEU A 98 8.82 -6.43 -7.37
CA LEU A 98 8.27 -7.78 -7.24
C LEU A 98 8.70 -8.67 -8.40
N LEU A 99 8.68 -8.14 -9.62
CA LEU A 99 9.19 -8.84 -10.79
C LEU A 99 10.68 -9.15 -10.64
N GLY A 100 11.48 -8.19 -10.17
CA GLY A 100 12.90 -8.40 -9.88
C GLY A 100 13.16 -9.51 -8.84
N VAL A 101 12.36 -9.55 -7.78
CA VAL A 101 12.40 -10.63 -6.76
C VAL A 101 12.02 -11.99 -7.37
N ALA A 102 11.00 -12.03 -8.23
CA ALA A 102 10.60 -13.26 -8.90
C ALA A 102 11.72 -13.82 -9.80
N PHE A 103 12.42 -12.95 -10.53
CA PHE A 103 13.59 -13.34 -11.33
C PHE A 103 14.75 -13.82 -10.47
N ASP A 104 15.08 -13.12 -9.39
CA ASP A 104 16.14 -13.52 -8.44
C ASP A 104 15.89 -14.94 -7.89
N ARG A 105 14.63 -15.22 -7.50
CA ARG A 105 14.22 -16.55 -7.04
C ARG A 105 14.27 -17.61 -8.13
N LEU A 106 13.86 -17.29 -9.35
CA LEU A 106 13.89 -18.22 -10.48
C LEU A 106 15.33 -18.62 -10.85
N LEU A 107 16.24 -17.65 -10.88
CA LEU A 107 17.67 -17.89 -11.17
C LEU A 107 18.35 -18.71 -10.06
N SER A 108 17.96 -18.50 -8.80
CA SER A 108 18.47 -19.29 -7.68
C SER A 108 18.02 -20.76 -7.71
N ILE A 109 16.90 -21.09 -8.36
CA ILE A 109 16.39 -22.47 -8.46
C ILE A 109 17.02 -23.21 -9.64
N HIS A 110 17.46 -22.50 -10.69
CA HIS A 110 18.13 -23.11 -11.82
C HIS A 110 19.55 -23.53 -11.38
N PRO A 111 19.84 -24.85 -11.23
CA PRO A 111 21.17 -25.29 -10.87
C PRO A 111 22.04 -25.18 -12.12
N SER A 112 22.98 -24.25 -12.12
CA SER A 112 24.12 -24.25 -13.04
C SER A 112 25.20 -25.20 -12.53
#